data_AF-A0A925EZG3-F1
#
_entry.id   AF-A0A925EZG3-F1
#
_cell.length_a   1.000
_cell.length_b   1.000
_cell.length_c   1.000
_cell.angle_alpha   90.00
_cell.angle_beta   90.00
_cell.angle_gamma   90.00
#
_symmetry.space_group_name_H-M   'P 1'
#
loop_
_entity.id
_entity.type
_entity.pdbx_description
1 polymer ?
#
loop_
_entity_poly.entity_id
_entity_poly.type
_entity_poly.pdbx_seq_one_letter_code
_entity_poly.pdbx_strand_id
1 'polypeptide(L)'
;MEINNATDLKAAILELEDRKRREKELLVENFHAFKESLSPVNLIKSSFVKVRETPGLAGNILKASVGLGVGFLSKRLLIGKAPGLFKKIVGSAVEMGIAGLVAKNSDTIKSSGNRFFKNIFRSRK
;
A
#
# COMPACT_ATOMS: atom_id res chain seq x y z
N MET A 1 -39.06 -31.03 -36.30
CA MET A 1 -40.33 -31.76 -36.14
C MET A 1 -41.44 -30.83 -36.58
N GLU A 2 -42.28 -31.27 -37.50
CA GLU A 2 -43.57 -30.60 -37.76
C GLU A 2 -44.56 -31.07 -36.70
N ILE A 3 -45.29 -30.15 -36.08
CA ILE A 3 -46.28 -30.46 -35.04
C ILE A 3 -47.60 -30.75 -35.73
N ASN A 4 -47.98 -32.02 -35.82
CA ASN A 4 -49.15 -32.44 -36.59
C ASN A 4 -50.29 -32.98 -35.72
N ASN A 5 -50.03 -33.31 -34.45
CA ASN A 5 -51.04 -33.77 -33.50
C ASN A 5 -50.74 -33.34 -32.04
N ALA A 6 -51.70 -33.58 -31.14
CA ALA A 6 -51.59 -33.18 -29.73
C ALA A 6 -50.45 -33.88 -28.96
N THR A 7 -50.05 -35.07 -29.40
CA THR A 7 -48.93 -35.83 -28.82
C THR A 7 -47.60 -35.21 -29.22
N ASP A 8 -47.44 -34.84 -30.50
CA ASP A 8 -46.27 -34.14 -31.02
C ASP A 8 -46.08 -32.78 -30.32
N LEU A 9 -47.19 -32.07 -30.08
CA LEU A 9 -47.17 -30.80 -29.35
C LEU A 9 -46.68 -30.98 -27.91
N LYS A 10 -47.14 -32.02 -27.20
CA LYS A 10 -46.66 -32.34 -25.85
C LYS A 10 -45.17 -32.70 -25.83
N ALA A 11 -44.72 -33.49 -26.80
CA ALA A 11 -43.31 -33.87 -26.92
C ALA A 11 -42.42 -32.63 -27.18
N ALA A 12 -42.85 -31.74 -28.08
CA ALA A 12 -42.17 -30.49 -28.36
C ALA A 12 -42.13 -29.55 -27.14
N ILE A 13 -43.22 -29.45 -26.38
CA ILE A 13 -43.25 -28.67 -25.13
C ILE A 13 -42.25 -29.22 -24.11
N LEU A 14 -42.21 -30.54 -23.91
CA LEU A 14 -41.25 -31.17 -22.99
C LEU A 14 -39.80 -30.93 -23.43
N GLU A 15 -39.50 -31.02 -24.72
CA GLU A 15 -38.17 -30.72 -25.25
C GLU A 15 -37.79 -29.24 -25.03
N LEU A 16 -38.72 -28.32 -25.29
CA LEU A 16 -38.50 -26.89 -25.10
C LEU A 16 -38.33 -26.53 -23.63
N GLU A 17 -39.09 -27.15 -22.72
CA GLU A 17 -38.93 -26.96 -21.28
C GLU A 17 -37.56 -27.45 -20.79
N ASP A 18 -37.10 -28.60 -21.30
CA ASP A 18 -35.77 -29.14 -20.98
C ASP A 18 -34.64 -28.24 -21.51
N ARG A 19 -34.75 -27.76 -22.77
CA ARG A 19 -33.82 -26.76 -23.32
C ARG A 19 -33.80 -25.48 -22.51
N LYS A 20 -34.97 -24.92 -22.20
CA LYS A 20 -35.09 -23.68 -21.42
C LYS A 20 -34.48 -23.81 -20.02
N ARG A 21 -34.62 -24.99 -19.40
CA ARG A 21 -33.99 -25.30 -18.10
C ARG A 21 -32.47 -25.28 -18.21
N ARG A 22 -31.90 -26.01 -19.18
CA ARG A 22 -30.45 -26.03 -19.44
C ARG A 22 -29.89 -24.64 -19.74
N GLU A 23 -30.57 -23.88 -20.60
CA GLU A 23 -30.15 -22.52 -20.96
C GLU A 23 -30.16 -21.59 -19.75
N LYS A 24 -31.15 -21.71 -18.88
CA LYS A 24 -31.23 -20.93 -17.63
C LYS A 24 -30.08 -21.27 -16.69
N GLU A 25 -29.74 -22.55 -16.53
CA GLU A 25 -28.62 -23.00 -15.69
C GLU A 25 -27.29 -22.44 -16.21
N LEU A 26 -27.03 -22.58 -17.51
CA LEU A 26 -25.87 -22.00 -18.19
C LEU A 26 -25.77 -20.49 -18.01
N LEU A 27 -26.90 -19.77 -18.11
CA LEU A 27 -26.92 -18.32 -17.92
C LEU A 27 -26.55 -17.93 -16.49
N VAL A 28 -27.06 -18.65 -15.49
CA VAL A 28 -26.75 -18.40 -14.07
C VAL A 28 -25.27 -18.68 -13.79
N GLU A 29 -24.73 -19.77 -14.32
CA GLU A 29 -23.31 -20.11 -14.17
C GLU A 29 -22.40 -19.06 -14.82
N ASN A 30 -22.69 -18.66 -16.06
CA ASN A 30 -21.94 -17.62 -16.76
C ASN A 30 -22.04 -16.28 -16.03
N PHE A 31 -23.20 -15.93 -15.48
CA PHE A 31 -23.37 -14.72 -14.69
C PHE A 31 -22.58 -14.77 -13.38
N HIS A 32 -22.57 -15.92 -12.71
CA HIS A 32 -21.76 -16.12 -11.51
C HIS A 32 -20.27 -15.99 -11.83
N ALA A 33 -19.78 -16.65 -12.88
CA ALA A 33 -18.38 -16.55 -13.32
C ALA A 33 -18.00 -15.12 -13.73
N PHE A 34 -18.89 -14.42 -14.43
CA PHE A 34 -18.70 -13.01 -14.78
C PHE A 34 -18.61 -12.13 -13.53
N LYS A 35 -19.54 -12.28 -12.58
CA LYS A 35 -19.52 -11.58 -11.31
C LYS A 35 -18.23 -11.86 -10.52
N GLU A 36 -17.81 -13.12 -10.48
CA GLU A 36 -16.57 -13.55 -9.84
C GLU A 36 -15.36 -12.89 -10.52
N SER A 37 -15.35 -12.78 -11.85
CA SER A 37 -14.27 -12.14 -12.62
C SER A 37 -14.15 -10.63 -12.37
N LEU A 38 -15.28 -9.97 -12.09
CA LEU A 38 -15.34 -8.55 -11.72
C LEU A 38 -15.02 -8.31 -10.24
N SER A 39 -14.85 -9.35 -9.43
CA SER A 39 -14.45 -9.18 -8.04
C SER A 39 -13.08 -8.47 -7.98
N PRO A 40 -12.86 -7.56 -7.00
CA PRO A 40 -11.61 -6.83 -6.90
C PRO A 40 -10.38 -7.74 -6.84
N VAL A 41 -10.52 -8.91 -6.20
CA VAL A 41 -9.45 -9.90 -6.07
C VAL A 41 -9.06 -10.48 -7.43
N ASN A 42 -10.03 -10.88 -8.26
CA ASN A 42 -9.76 -11.42 -9.59
C ASN A 42 -9.29 -10.35 -10.58
N LEU A 43 -9.77 -9.12 -10.46
CA LEU A 43 -9.26 -7.99 -11.21
C LEU A 43 -7.79 -7.73 -10.88
N ILE A 44 -7.42 -7.65 -9.60
CA ILE A 44 -6.02 -7.47 -9.17
C ILE A 44 -5.16 -8.64 -9.67
N LYS A 45 -5.64 -9.89 -9.55
CA LYS A 45 -4.93 -11.08 -10.00
C LYS A 45 -4.66 -11.04 -11.52
N SER A 46 -5.67 -10.70 -12.31
CA SER A 46 -5.53 -10.58 -13.77
C SER A 46 -4.63 -9.42 -14.18
N SER A 47 -4.67 -8.29 -13.45
CA SER A 47 -3.74 -7.18 -13.64
C SER A 47 -2.30 -7.58 -13.29
N PHE A 48 -2.08 -8.34 -12.22
CA PHE A 48 -0.74 -8.80 -11.82
C PHE A 48 -0.09 -9.72 -12.85
N VAL A 49 -0.88 -10.63 -13.45
CA VAL A 49 -0.40 -11.50 -14.55
C VAL A 49 0.01 -10.64 -15.75
N LYS A 50 -0.84 -9.69 -16.18
CA LYS A 50 -0.53 -8.75 -17.27
C LYS A 50 0.71 -7.90 -17.00
N VAL A 51 0.95 -7.53 -15.75
CA VAL A 51 2.12 -6.77 -15.31
C VAL A 51 3.41 -7.56 -15.43
N ARG A 52 3.37 -8.88 -15.17
CA ARG A 52 4.52 -9.76 -15.34
C ARG A 52 4.88 -9.97 -16.81
N GLU A 53 3.88 -10.03 -17.67
CA GLU A 53 4.05 -10.30 -19.11
C GLU A 53 4.45 -9.05 -19.91
N THR A 54 4.16 -7.85 -19.41
CA THR A 54 4.47 -6.59 -20.12
C THR A 54 5.86 -6.07 -19.73
N PRO A 55 6.83 -5.99 -20.67
CA PRO A 55 8.16 -5.44 -20.40
C PRO A 55 8.06 -3.99 -19.90
N GLY A 56 8.73 -3.67 -18.80
CA GLY A 56 8.78 -2.31 -18.24
C GLY A 56 7.60 -1.91 -17.33
N LEU A 57 6.47 -2.61 -17.37
CA LEU A 57 5.31 -2.27 -16.53
C LEU A 57 5.57 -2.55 -15.03
N ALA A 58 6.28 -3.65 -14.72
CA ALA A 58 6.75 -3.95 -13.37
C ALA A 58 7.60 -2.82 -12.78
N GLY A 59 8.48 -2.21 -13.60
CA GLY A 59 9.31 -1.08 -13.18
C GLY A 59 8.48 0.16 -12.83
N ASN A 60 7.43 0.44 -13.59
CA ASN A 60 6.52 1.56 -13.32
C ASN A 60 5.69 1.34 -12.05
N ILE A 61 5.25 0.11 -11.79
CA ILE A 61 4.53 -0.23 -10.54
C ILE A 61 5.44 -0.15 -9.33
N LEU A 62 6.70 -0.59 -9.43
CA LEU A 62 7.70 -0.42 -8.38
C LEU A 62 7.94 1.07 -8.08
N LYS A 63 8.10 1.91 -9.11
CA LYS A 63 8.24 3.37 -8.92
C LYS A 63 7.01 3.97 -8.25
N ALA A 64 5.81 3.57 -8.67
CA ALA A 64 4.56 4.03 -8.09
C ALA A 64 4.39 3.58 -6.63
N SER A 65 4.69 2.32 -6.30
CA SER A 65 4.57 1.79 -4.94
C SER A 65 5.58 2.43 -3.99
N VAL A 66 6.80 2.69 -4.46
CA VAL A 66 7.80 3.48 -3.73
C VAL A 66 7.28 4.90 -3.49
N GLY A 67 6.76 5.57 -4.52
CA GLY A 67 6.18 6.91 -4.39
C GLY A 67 5.02 6.97 -3.39
N LEU A 68 4.13 5.97 -3.41
CA LEU A 68 3.02 5.85 -2.47
C LEU A 68 3.50 5.54 -1.04
N GLY A 69 4.48 4.64 -0.90
CA GLY A 69 5.07 4.30 0.40
C GLY A 69 5.77 5.49 1.04
N VAL A 70 6.61 6.19 0.27
CA VAL A 70 7.29 7.43 0.70
C VAL A 70 6.27 8.52 1.01
N GLY A 71 5.25 8.71 0.16
CA GLY A 71 4.18 9.68 0.40
C GLY A 71 3.36 9.38 1.66
N PHE A 72 3.06 8.11 1.93
CA PHE A 72 2.36 7.67 3.13
C PHE A 72 3.19 7.88 4.40
N LEU A 73 4.47 7.50 4.37
CA LEU A 73 5.40 7.75 5.46
C LEU A 73 5.58 9.25 5.70
N SER A 74 5.75 10.03 4.64
CA SER A 74 5.84 11.48 4.67
C SER A 74 4.59 12.11 5.28
N LYS A 75 3.39 11.72 4.84
CA LYS A 75 2.12 12.18 5.43
C LYS A 75 2.02 11.83 6.92
N ARG A 76 2.47 10.65 7.32
CA ARG A 76 2.45 10.20 8.73
C ARG A 76 3.45 10.95 9.59
N LEU A 77 4.60 11.35 9.04
CA LEU A 77 5.65 12.12 9.72
C LEU A 77 5.34 13.62 9.78
N LEU A 78 4.78 14.20 8.71
CA LEU A 78 4.56 15.64 8.57
C LEU A 78 3.17 16.11 9.03
N ILE A 79 2.12 15.33 8.75
CA ILE A 79 0.72 15.75 8.93
C ILE A 79 0.00 14.93 10.03
N GLY A 80 0.50 13.73 10.36
CA GLY A 80 -0.12 12.81 11.31
C GLY A 80 0.18 13.07 12.80
N LYS A 81 -0.59 12.42 13.70
CA LYS A 81 -0.43 12.39 15.16
C LYS A 81 0.85 11.67 15.66
N ALA A 82 1.93 11.67 14.88
CA ALA A 82 3.24 11.17 15.31
C ALA A 82 4.27 12.30 15.50
N PRO A 83 3.95 13.40 16.23
CA PRO A 83 4.91 14.48 16.45
C PRO A 83 6.18 13.99 17.14
N GLY A 84 6.11 12.88 17.90
CA GLY A 84 7.26 12.27 18.55
C GLY A 84 8.29 11.67 17.60
N LEU A 85 7.91 11.12 16.44
CA LEU A 85 8.87 10.45 15.55
C LEU A 85 9.69 11.47 14.76
N PHE A 86 9.02 12.46 14.17
CA PHE A 86 9.68 13.56 13.47
C PHE A 86 10.56 14.38 14.43
N LYS A 87 10.05 14.73 15.62
CA LYS A 87 10.81 15.46 16.64
C LYS A 87 12.04 14.68 17.11
N LYS A 88 11.96 13.35 17.23
CA LYS A 88 13.12 12.50 17.56
C LYS A 88 14.18 12.53 16.46
N ILE A 89 13.79 12.39 15.19
CA ILE A 89 14.72 12.40 14.07
C ILE A 89 15.43 13.75 13.97
N VAL A 90 14.67 14.85 14.02
CA VAL A 90 15.23 16.22 13.98
C VAL A 90 16.09 16.47 15.23
N GLY A 91 15.62 16.08 16.41
CA GLY A 91 16.36 16.22 17.66
C GLY A 91 17.70 15.51 17.62
N SER A 92 17.73 14.24 17.21
CA SER A 92 18.97 13.46 17.07
C SER A 92 19.91 14.04 16.01
N ALA A 93 19.39 14.56 14.89
CA ALA A 93 20.22 15.21 13.87
C ALA A 93 20.88 16.49 14.41
N VAL A 94 20.13 17.30 15.16
CA VAL A 94 20.65 18.51 15.81
C VAL A 94 21.68 18.14 16.88
N GLU A 95 21.39 17.16 17.74
CA GLU A 95 22.32 16.67 18.75
C GLU A 95 23.62 16.17 18.13
N MET A 96 23.55 15.40 17.04
CA MET A 96 24.72 14.89 16.35
C MET A 96 25.55 16.01 15.71
N GLY A 97 24.89 17.01 15.13
CA GLY A 97 25.54 18.20 14.59
C GLY A 97 26.26 19.02 15.67
N ILE A 98 25.59 19.28 16.80
CA ILE A 98 26.18 19.96 17.96
C ILE A 98 27.34 19.14 18.53
N ALA A 99 27.15 17.84 18.71
CA ALA A 99 28.19 16.94 19.22
C ALA A 99 29.44 16.94 18.33
N GLY A 100 29.27 16.95 17.00
CA GLY A 100 30.38 17.07 16.05
C GLY A 100 31.12 18.41 16.17
N LEU A 101 30.39 19.52 16.29
CA LEU A 101 30.98 20.85 16.49
C LEU A 101 31.71 20.98 17.83
N VAL A 102 31.14 20.42 18.90
CA VAL A 102 31.74 20.40 20.24
C VAL A 102 32.98 19.52 20.26
N ALA A 103 32.95 18.34 19.63
CA ALA A 103 34.10 17.46 19.51
C ALA A 103 35.27 18.15 18.81
N LYS A 104 35.00 18.91 17.73
CA LYS A 104 36.02 19.66 16.98
C LYS A 104 36.62 20.83 17.76
N ASN A 105 35.87 21.44 18.66
CA ASN A 105 36.31 22.59 19.48
C ASN A 105 36.57 22.22 20.95
N SER A 106 36.83 20.95 21.22
CA SER A 106 36.79 20.40 22.58
C SER A 106 37.81 21.02 23.55
N ASP A 107 38.98 21.45 23.07
CA ASP A 107 40.02 22.06 23.90
C ASP A 107 39.65 23.49 24.35
N THR A 108 39.06 24.27 23.44
CA THR A 108 38.54 25.62 23.73
C THR A 108 37.35 25.57 24.69
N ILE A 109 36.47 24.58 24.51
CA ILE A 109 35.30 24.37 25.37
C ILE A 109 35.73 23.86 26.76
N LYS A 110 36.66 22.90 26.84
CA LYS A 110 37.21 22.40 28.11
C LYS A 110 37.94 23.50 28.88
N SER A 111 38.77 24.30 28.22
CA SER A 111 39.51 25.38 28.88
C SER A 111 38.60 26.53 29.34
N SER A 112 37.57 26.87 28.58
CA SER A 112 36.55 27.85 28.98
C SER A 112 35.70 27.32 30.14
N GLY A 113 35.28 26.06 30.09
CA GLY A 113 34.54 25.40 31.16
C GLY A 113 35.34 25.28 32.46
N ASN A 114 36.62 24.91 32.38
CA ASN A 114 37.51 24.85 33.53
C ASN A 114 37.71 26.24 34.17
N ARG A 115 37.79 27.29 33.35
CA ARG A 115 37.91 28.68 33.82
C ARG A 115 36.63 29.15 34.51
N PHE A 116 35.46 28.82 33.96
CA PHE A 116 34.16 29.12 34.54
C PHE A 116 33.92 28.37 35.85
N PHE A 117 34.18 27.06 35.87
CA PHE A 117 34.06 26.23 37.06
C PHE A 117 34.99 26.71 38.18
N LYS A 118 36.25 27.01 37.84
CA LYS A 118 37.21 27.57 38.78
C LYS A 118 36.76 28.93 39.32
N ASN A 119 36.18 29.81 38.49
CA ASN A 119 35.70 31.11 38.96
C ASN A 119 34.48 31.01 39.89
N ILE A 120 33.57 30.07 39.64
CA ILE A 120 32.38 29.86 40.49
C ILE A 120 32.76 29.19 41.82
N PHE A 121 33.61 28.16 41.80
CA PHE A 121 34.00 27.45 43.03
C PHE A 121 35.09 28.14 43.84
N ARG A 122 35.82 29.12 43.27
CA ARG A 122 36.83 29.90 44.01
C ARG A 122 36.25 31.06 44.82
N SER A 123 34.95 31.37 44.68
CA SER A 123 34.24 32.39 45.46
C SER A 123 33.63 31.87 46.78
N ARG A 124 33.97 30.65 47.21
CA ARG A 124 33.47 30.04 48.47
C ARG A 124 34.58 29.57 49.41
N LYS A 125 35.70 30.30 49.47
CA LYS A 125 36.67 30.18 50.56
C LYS A 125 37.11 31.54 51.05
#